data_AF-A0A3C1SN35-F1
#
_entry.id   AF-A0A3C1SN35-F1
#
_cell.length_a   1.000
_cell.length_b   1.000
_cell.length_c   1.000
_cell.angle_alpha   90.00
_cell.angle_beta   90.00
_cell.angle_gamma   90.00
#
_symmetry.space_group_name_H-M   'P 1'
#
loop_
_entity.id
_entity.type
_entity.pdbx_description
1 polymer ?
#
loop_
_entity_poly.entity_id
_entity_poly.type
_entity_poly.pdbx_seq_one_letter_code
_entity_poly.pdbx_strand_id
1 'polypeptide(L)'
;MKNLDQILQSVRNDLPRASKTAAAIDRGASLEEISELAEEEGLHKLATVLFEAEQEALRRESALKDNPATATNDFIRNIRETLPNDSKTAAAIDRGASWEEISELAEQEGVHHLASTLFEAEQERLRDPS
;
A
#
# COMPACT_ATOMS: atom_id res chain seq x y z
N MET A 1 -9.83 -18.32 -3.39
CA MET A 1 -10.11 -17.41 -4.52
C MET A 1 -9.87 -18.18 -5.80
N LYS A 2 -10.80 -18.17 -6.76
CA LYS A 2 -10.55 -18.75 -8.09
C LYS A 2 -9.32 -18.03 -8.65
N ASN A 3 -8.29 -18.78 -9.04
CA ASN A 3 -7.05 -18.19 -9.55
C ASN A 3 -7.40 -17.28 -10.73
N LEU A 4 -7.11 -16.00 -10.61
CA LEU A 4 -7.35 -15.02 -11.68
C LEU A 4 -6.67 -15.48 -12.98
N ASP A 5 -5.48 -16.07 -12.87
CA ASP A 5 -4.76 -16.74 -13.94
C ASP A 5 -5.57 -17.85 -14.62
N GLN A 6 -6.35 -18.65 -13.87
CA GLN A 6 -7.20 -19.69 -14.46
C GLN A 6 -8.38 -19.10 -15.24
N ILE A 7 -8.93 -17.97 -14.77
CA ILE A 7 -10.00 -17.25 -15.47
C ILE A 7 -9.44 -16.63 -16.75
N LEU A 8 -8.31 -15.93 -16.66
CA LEU A 8 -7.62 -15.33 -17.81
C LEU A 8 -7.24 -16.39 -18.85
N GLN A 9 -6.69 -17.52 -18.41
CA GLN A 9 -6.32 -18.62 -19.30
C GLN A 9 -7.54 -19.27 -19.97
N SER A 10 -8.66 -19.42 -19.25
CA SER A 10 -9.89 -19.96 -19.82
C SER A 10 -10.45 -19.02 -20.89
N VAL A 11 -10.59 -17.73 -20.56
CA VAL A 11 -11.08 -16.74 -21.51
C VAL A 11 -10.14 -16.60 -22.71
N ARG A 12 -8.83 -16.68 -22.50
CA ARG A 12 -7.86 -16.66 -23.59
C ARG A 12 -8.06 -17.81 -24.58
N ASN A 13 -8.42 -19.00 -24.10
CA ASN A 13 -8.70 -20.16 -24.95
C ASN A 13 -10.03 -20.03 -25.72
N ASP A 14 -11.01 -19.32 -25.16
CA ASP A 14 -12.31 -19.06 -25.80
C ASP A 14 -12.29 -17.88 -26.78
N LEU A 15 -11.27 -17.02 -26.73
CA LEU A 15 -11.16 -15.84 -27.59
C LEU A 15 -10.45 -16.11 -28.92
N PRO A 16 -10.91 -15.50 -30.03
CA PRO A 16 -10.23 -15.58 -31.31
C PRO A 16 -8.88 -14.87 -31.27
N ARG A 17 -7.93 -15.32 -32.11
CA ARG A 17 -6.57 -14.71 -32.20
C ARG A 17 -6.57 -13.24 -32.61
N ALA A 18 -7.66 -12.74 -33.20
CA ALA A 18 -7.81 -11.35 -33.59
C ALA A 18 -8.33 -10.46 -32.45
N SER A 19 -8.73 -11.03 -31.31
CA SER A 19 -9.21 -10.26 -30.16
C SER A 19 -8.09 -9.47 -29.51
N LYS A 20 -8.35 -8.20 -29.24
CA LYS A 20 -7.44 -7.32 -28.49
C LYS A 20 -7.28 -7.80 -27.05
N THR A 21 -8.37 -8.25 -26.42
CA THR A 21 -8.34 -8.81 -25.06
C THR A 21 -7.44 -10.04 -25.01
N ALA A 22 -7.52 -10.92 -26.01
CA ALA A 22 -6.63 -12.09 -26.09
C ALA A 22 -5.15 -11.69 -26.20
N ALA A 23 -4.84 -10.70 -27.02
CA ALA A 23 -3.48 -10.18 -27.16
C ALA A 23 -2.97 -9.51 -25.87
N ALA A 24 -3.84 -8.80 -25.14
CA ALA A 24 -3.51 -8.21 -23.85
C ALA A 24 -3.20 -9.26 -22.78
N ILE A 25 -3.98 -10.35 -22.76
CA ILE A 25 -3.70 -11.49 -21.87
C ILE A 25 -2.36 -12.14 -22.23
N ASP A 26 -2.09 -12.39 -23.52
CA ASP A 26 -0.85 -13.04 -23.98
C ASP A 26 0.43 -12.26 -23.60
N ARG A 27 0.35 -10.93 -23.57
CA ARG A 27 1.48 -10.08 -23.17
C ARG A 27 1.58 -9.83 -21.67
N GLY A 28 0.66 -10.37 -20.87
CA GLY A 28 0.63 -10.13 -19.42
C GLY A 28 0.33 -8.68 -19.05
N ALA A 29 -0.66 -8.07 -19.71
CA ALA A 29 -1.10 -6.71 -19.43
C ALA A 29 -1.68 -6.53 -18.01
N SER A 30 -1.84 -5.28 -17.57
CA SER A 30 -2.51 -4.98 -16.29
C SER A 30 -3.99 -5.38 -16.34
N LEU A 31 -4.58 -5.65 -15.16
CA LEU A 31 -6.00 -5.97 -15.06
C LEU A 31 -6.89 -4.84 -15.60
N GLU A 32 -6.49 -3.59 -15.35
CA GLU A 32 -7.12 -2.38 -15.90
C GLU A 32 -7.25 -2.46 -17.42
N GLU A 33 -6.11 -2.65 -18.11
CA GLU A 33 -6.04 -2.63 -19.56
C GLU A 33 -6.77 -3.84 -20.18
N ILE A 34 -6.68 -5.02 -19.56
CA ILE A 34 -7.44 -6.19 -20.00
C ILE A 34 -8.95 -5.94 -19.80
N SER A 35 -9.35 -5.28 -18.71
CA SER A 35 -10.75 -4.98 -18.43
C SER A 35 -11.34 -3.99 -19.45
N GLU A 36 -10.58 -2.96 -19.82
CA GLU A 36 -11.00 -1.94 -20.79
C GLU A 36 -11.18 -2.57 -22.17
N LEU A 37 -10.21 -3.36 -22.62
CA LEU A 37 -10.30 -4.08 -23.90
C LEU A 37 -11.42 -5.12 -23.90
N ALA A 38 -11.66 -5.79 -22.77
CA ALA A 38 -12.78 -6.70 -22.61
C ALA A 38 -14.11 -5.97 -22.71
N GLU A 39 -14.22 -4.76 -22.16
CA GLU A 39 -15.41 -3.91 -22.29
C GLU A 39 -15.63 -3.46 -23.75
N GLU A 40 -14.58 -2.99 -24.43
CA GLU A 40 -14.63 -2.62 -25.85
C GLU A 40 -15.11 -3.77 -26.76
N GLU A 41 -14.70 -5.00 -26.45
CA GLU A 41 -15.07 -6.21 -27.21
C GLU A 41 -16.39 -6.85 -26.75
N GLY A 42 -17.11 -6.25 -25.79
CA GLY A 42 -18.42 -6.71 -25.31
C GLY A 42 -18.36 -7.88 -24.31
N LEU A 43 -17.17 -8.18 -23.78
CA LEU A 43 -16.91 -9.22 -22.77
C LEU A 43 -17.23 -8.69 -21.37
N HIS A 44 -18.42 -8.13 -21.16
CA HIS A 44 -18.79 -7.41 -19.94
C HIS A 44 -18.58 -8.23 -18.65
N LYS A 45 -18.85 -9.54 -18.70
CA LYS A 45 -18.63 -10.43 -17.54
C LYS A 45 -17.16 -10.51 -17.15
N LEU A 46 -16.25 -10.53 -18.12
CA LEU A 46 -14.81 -10.53 -17.85
C LEU A 46 -14.41 -9.16 -17.31
N ALA A 47 -14.80 -8.08 -17.99
CA ALA A 47 -14.49 -6.72 -17.57
C ALA A 47 -14.91 -6.45 -16.11
N THR A 48 -16.13 -6.84 -15.73
CA THR A 48 -16.60 -6.72 -14.33
C THR A 48 -15.73 -7.49 -13.35
N VAL A 49 -15.39 -8.75 -13.64
CA VAL A 49 -14.56 -9.58 -12.73
C VAL A 49 -13.15 -9.00 -12.60
N LEU A 50 -12.56 -8.51 -13.69
CA LEU A 50 -11.22 -7.91 -13.66
C LEU A 50 -11.21 -6.59 -12.90
N PHE A 51 -12.21 -5.74 -13.13
CA PHE A 51 -12.38 -4.49 -12.40
C PHE A 51 -12.59 -4.72 -10.90
N GLU A 52 -13.41 -5.70 -10.51
CA GLU A 52 -13.59 -6.08 -9.11
C GLU A 52 -12.29 -6.58 -8.48
N ALA A 53 -11.51 -7.40 -9.19
CA ALA A 53 -10.22 -7.90 -8.73
C ALA A 53 -9.19 -6.77 -8.57
N GLU A 54 -9.15 -5.82 -9.50
CA GLU A 54 -8.31 -4.63 -9.43
C GLU A 54 -8.71 -3.76 -8.23
N GLN A 55 -9.99 -3.45 -8.08
CA GLN A 55 -10.52 -2.67 -6.96
C GLN A 55 -10.24 -3.35 -5.61
N GLU A 56 -10.29 -4.68 -5.54
CA GLU A 56 -9.91 -5.42 -4.33
C GLU A 56 -8.41 -5.31 -4.05
N ALA A 57 -7.55 -5.42 -5.07
CA ALA A 57 -6.11 -5.23 -4.92
C ALA A 57 -5.77 -3.81 -4.45
N LEU A 58 -6.40 -2.79 -5.05
CA LEU A 58 -6.26 -1.39 -4.65
C LEU A 58 -6.75 -1.16 -3.22
N ARG A 59 -7.89 -1.73 -2.81
CA ARG A 59 -8.37 -1.63 -1.42
C ARG A 59 -7.41 -2.28 -0.43
N ARG A 60 -6.81 -3.42 -0.78
CA ARG A 60 -5.80 -4.07 0.09
C ARG A 60 -4.54 -3.22 0.20
N GLU A 61 -4.11 -2.62 -0.90
CA GLU A 61 -2.98 -1.68 -0.88
C GLU A 61 -3.30 -0.43 -0.05
N SER A 62 -4.51 0.11 -0.17
CA SER A 62 -4.97 1.25 0.64
C SER A 62 -5.09 0.87 2.12
N ALA A 63 -5.58 -0.33 2.46
CA ALA A 63 -5.61 -0.80 3.85
C ALA A 63 -4.21 -0.94 4.47
N LEU A 64 -3.18 -1.21 3.66
CA LEU A 64 -1.77 -1.16 4.11
C LEU A 64 -1.28 0.28 4.32
N LYS A 65 -1.82 1.25 3.57
CA LYS A 65 -1.55 2.69 3.70
C LYS A 65 -2.33 3.36 4.84
N ASP A 66 -3.52 2.85 5.17
CA ASP A 66 -4.34 3.25 6.33
C ASP A 66 -3.84 2.68 7.66
N ASN A 67 -2.72 1.93 7.67
CA ASN A 67 -2.11 1.50 8.91
C ASN A 67 -1.53 2.74 9.63
N PRO A 68 -2.02 3.10 10.84
CA PRO A 68 -1.51 4.25 11.59
C PRO A 68 0.00 4.14 11.84
N ALA A 69 0.56 2.93 11.87
CA ALA A 69 2.01 2.72 11.95
C ALA A 69 2.77 3.15 10.70
N THR A 70 2.20 2.98 9.51
CA THR A 70 2.81 3.47 8.25
C THR A 70 2.82 4.99 8.23
N ALA A 71 1.69 5.62 8.55
CA ALA A 71 1.58 7.08 8.63
C ALA A 71 2.54 7.67 9.68
N THR A 72 2.66 7.03 10.84
CA THR A 72 3.60 7.43 11.91
C THR A 72 5.05 7.30 11.44
N ASN A 73 5.40 6.23 10.72
CA ASN A 73 6.75 6.07 10.17
C ASN A 73 7.09 7.10 9.08
N ASP A 74 6.15 7.44 8.19
CA ASP A 74 6.35 8.52 7.22
C ASP A 74 6.54 9.88 7.92
N PHE A 75 5.77 10.14 8.98
CA PHE A 75 5.94 11.33 9.82
C PHE A 75 7.33 11.38 10.48
N ILE A 76 7.80 10.28 11.07
CA ILE A 76 9.15 10.18 11.66
C ILE A 76 10.22 10.51 10.60
N ARG A 77 10.09 9.96 9.39
CA ARG A 77 11.04 10.22 8.29
C ARG A 77 11.07 11.70 7.91
N ASN A 78 9.90 12.34 7.82
CA ASN A 78 9.82 13.77 7.51
C ASN A 78 10.45 14.62 8.63
N ILE A 79 10.23 14.29 9.91
CA ILE A 79 10.88 15.01 11.02
C ILE A 79 12.40 14.83 10.97
N ARG A 80 12.89 13.63 10.65
CA ARG A 80 14.33 13.38 10.52
C ARG A 80 15.03 14.29 9.52
N GLU A 81 14.39 14.68 8.43
CA GLU A 81 14.94 15.64 7.44
C GLU A 81 15.10 17.05 8.01
N THR A 82 14.37 17.38 9.07
CA THR A 82 14.41 18.69 9.73
C THR A 82 15.34 18.74 10.95
N LEU A 83 15.76 17.57 11.46
CA LEU A 83 16.60 17.48 12.64
C LEU A 83 18.10 17.68 12.30
N PRO A 84 18.86 18.38 13.16
CA PRO A 84 20.32 18.45 13.06
C PRO A 84 20.97 17.06 13.11
N ASN A 85 22.10 16.86 12.41
CA ASN A 85 22.79 15.56 12.39
C ASN A 85 23.43 15.17 13.72
N ASP A 86 23.63 16.12 14.62
CA ASP A 86 24.12 15.91 15.99
C ASP A 86 22.99 15.63 17.00
N SER A 87 21.73 15.68 16.57
CA SER A 87 20.58 15.32 17.39
C SER A 87 20.59 13.82 17.73
N LYS A 88 20.37 13.52 19.02
CA LYS A 88 20.20 12.14 19.50
C LYS A 88 18.92 11.52 18.95
N THR A 89 17.86 12.32 18.80
CA THR A 89 16.60 11.91 18.18
C THR A 89 16.84 11.52 16.72
N ALA A 90 17.61 12.31 15.96
CA ALA A 90 17.99 11.97 14.59
C ALA A 90 18.74 10.64 14.52
N ALA A 91 19.75 10.44 15.38
CA ALA A 91 20.51 9.19 15.45
C ALA A 91 19.64 7.99 15.86
N ALA A 92 18.64 8.20 16.72
CA ALA A 92 17.68 7.17 17.12
C ALA A 92 16.75 6.76 15.97
N ILE A 93 16.30 7.72 15.17
CA ILE A 93 15.53 7.45 13.96
C ILE A 93 16.37 6.67 12.94
N ASP A 94 17.61 7.10 12.69
CA ASP A 94 18.49 6.47 11.68
C ASP A 94 18.82 5.01 11.99
N ARG A 95 18.89 4.64 13.28
CA ARG A 95 19.10 3.24 13.70
C ARG A 95 17.82 2.41 13.80
N GLY A 96 16.64 3.00 13.53
CA GLY A 96 15.34 2.33 13.66
C GLY A 96 14.97 1.98 15.10
N ALA A 97 15.21 2.91 16.05
CA ALA A 97 14.82 2.74 17.45
C ALA A 97 13.29 2.62 17.62
N SER A 98 12.84 2.15 18.80
CA SER A 98 11.41 2.08 19.12
C SER A 98 10.78 3.47 19.22
N TRP A 99 9.48 3.58 18.98
CA TRP A 99 8.76 4.85 19.12
C TRP A 99 8.86 5.42 20.54
N GLU A 100 8.86 4.56 21.57
CA GLU A 100 9.11 4.94 22.96
C GLU A 100 10.47 5.63 23.11
N GLU A 101 11.54 5.00 22.61
CA GLU A 101 12.89 5.54 22.73
C GLU A 101 13.08 6.84 21.91
N ILE A 102 12.51 6.90 20.70
CA ILE A 102 12.52 8.12 19.88
C ILE A 102 11.73 9.22 20.59
N SER A 103 10.59 8.91 21.20
CA SER A 103 9.75 9.89 21.92
C SER A 103 10.46 10.46 23.14
N GLU A 104 11.18 9.64 23.90
CA GLU A 104 11.94 10.08 25.07
C GLU A 104 13.08 11.03 24.68
N LEU A 105 13.83 10.69 23.63
CA LEU A 105 14.91 11.53 23.12
C LEU A 105 14.37 12.84 22.51
N ALA A 106 13.25 12.76 21.79
CA ALA A 106 12.57 13.93 21.22
C ALA A 106 12.14 14.90 22.33
N GLU A 107 11.60 14.39 23.44
CA GLU A 107 11.21 15.21 24.59
C GLU A 107 12.43 15.87 25.26
N GLN A 108 13.52 15.13 25.44
CA GLN A 108 14.77 15.66 26.01
C GLN A 108 15.40 16.77 25.14
N GLU A 109 15.23 16.69 23.82
CA GLU A 109 15.75 17.67 22.86
C GLU A 109 14.75 18.79 22.51
N GLY A 110 13.56 18.79 23.13
CA GLY A 110 12.53 19.82 22.94
C GLY A 110 11.71 19.68 21.65
N VAL A 111 11.78 18.52 20.99
CA VAL A 111 10.98 18.17 19.80
C VAL A 111 9.61 17.62 20.26
N HIS A 112 8.90 18.40 21.08
CA HIS A 112 7.69 17.98 21.78
C HIS A 112 6.58 17.45 20.87
N HIS A 113 6.48 18.00 19.66
CA HIS A 113 5.50 17.55 18.67
C HIS A 113 5.78 16.09 18.24
N LEU A 114 7.05 15.73 17.98
CA LEU A 114 7.42 14.34 17.67
C LEU A 114 7.18 13.43 18.88
N ALA A 115 7.58 13.86 20.08
CA ALA A 115 7.37 13.09 21.30
C ALA A 115 5.89 12.78 21.56
N SER A 116 5.03 13.79 21.45
CA SER A 116 3.58 13.65 21.67
C SER A 116 2.95 12.71 20.64
N THR A 117 3.22 12.92 19.34
CA THR A 117 2.68 12.07 18.28
C THR A 117 3.07 10.60 18.43
N LEU A 118 4.33 10.31 18.77
CA LEU A 118 4.79 8.93 18.96
C LEU A 118 4.19 8.27 20.20
N PHE A 119 4.03 9.04 21.28
CA PHE A 119 3.39 8.56 22.49
C PHE A 119 1.91 8.23 22.27
N GLU A 120 1.19 9.10 21.56
CA GLU A 120 -0.22 8.88 21.17
C GLU A 120 -0.35 7.63 20.28
N ALA A 121 0.50 7.52 19.24
CA ALA A 121 0.49 6.37 18.34
C ALA A 121 0.79 5.04 19.05
N GLU A 122 1.74 5.01 20.00
CA GLU A 122 2.02 3.81 20.79
C GLU A 122 0.83 3.45 21.71
N GLN A 123 0.18 4.44 22.31
CA GLN A 123 -1.02 4.19 23.13
C GLN A 123 -2.19 3.64 22.30
N GLU A 124 -2.42 4.16 21.10
CA GLU A 124 -3.46 3.66 20.20
C GLU A 124 -3.17 2.21 19.80
N ARG A 125 -1.92 1.88 19.49
CA ARG A 125 -1.48 0.52 19.16
C ARG A 125 -1.66 -0.48 20.31
N LEU A 126 -1.49 -0.03 21.55
CA LEU A 126 -1.73 -0.85 22.74
C LEU A 126 -3.22 -1.01 23.08
N ARG A 127 -4.07 -0.05 22.68
CA ARG A 127 -5.53 -0.09 22.90
C ARG A 127 -6.26 -0.96 21.88
N ASP A 128 -5.74 -1.05 20.65
CA ASP A 128 -6.27 -1.89 19.58
C ASP A 128 -5.24 -2.97 19.18
N PRO A 129 -5.01 -4.00 20.03
CA PRO A 129 -4.26 -5.17 19.62
C PRO A 129 -5.17 -5.99 18.71
N SER A 130 -5.10 -5.72 17.39
CA SER A 130 -5.79 -6.55 16.38
C SER A 130 -5.54 -8.04 16.58
#